data_AF-A0AAU9TFE9-F1
#
_entry.id   AF-A0AAU9TFE9-F1
#
_cell.length_a   1.000
_cell.length_b   1.000
_cell.length_c   1.000
_cell.angle_alpha   90.00
_cell.angle_beta   90.00
_cell.angle_gamma   90.00
#
_symmetry.space_group_name_H-M   'P 1'
#
loop_
_entity.id
_entity.type
_entity.pdbx_description
1 polymer ?
#
loop_
_entity_poly.entity_id
_entity_poly.type
_entity_poly.pdbx_seq_one_letter_code
_entity_poly.pdbx_strand_id
1 'polypeptide(L)'
;MDKYQTPLYDLTIDKQIYAELEATRQFEWMDVQTDEDEHSIEMHLPYIAKVMEEYKSGFTIIPILVGSLTPEKEAKYGAILAPYLADPQNLVVISSDFCHWGPRFRYTWRDPSRGHIHQSIEWLDRQVIMYTILLNKQDLVWPIGAVGSDAAL
;
A
#
# COMPACT_ATOMS: atom_id res chain seq x y z
N MET A 1 -15.59 -9.98 10.11
CA MET A 1 -16.17 -8.70 9.63
C MET A 1 -16.61 -8.91 8.20
N ASP A 2 -17.79 -8.41 7.82
CA ASP A 2 -18.38 -8.69 6.49
C ASP A 2 -18.35 -7.47 5.54
N LYS A 3 -18.18 -6.28 6.11
CA LYS A 3 -18.26 -5.00 5.41
C LYS A 3 -17.39 -3.96 6.11
N TYR A 4 -16.88 -3.00 5.35
CA TYR A 4 -16.35 -1.75 5.88
C TYR A 4 -17.38 -0.64 5.74
N GLN A 5 -17.55 0.16 6.79
CA GLN A 5 -18.45 1.30 6.76
C GLN A 5 -17.74 2.52 6.17
N THR A 6 -18.47 3.32 5.41
CA THR A 6 -18.00 4.63 4.95
C THR A 6 -19.12 5.66 5.13
N PRO A 7 -18.83 6.96 5.13
CA PRO A 7 -19.87 7.99 5.17
C PRO A 7 -20.84 7.98 3.97
N LEU A 8 -20.52 7.26 2.89
CA LEU A 8 -21.34 7.20 1.67
C LEU A 8 -22.22 5.95 1.64
N TYR A 9 -21.62 4.76 1.73
CA TYR A 9 -22.27 3.46 1.86
C TYR A 9 -21.28 2.38 2.29
N ASP A 10 -21.78 1.25 2.79
CA ASP A 10 -20.94 0.13 3.22
C ASP A 10 -20.33 -0.63 2.03
N LEU A 11 -19.04 -0.93 2.11
CA LEU A 11 -18.31 -1.73 1.13
C LEU A 11 -18.28 -3.19 1.57
N THR A 12 -18.64 -4.12 0.67
CA THR A 12 -18.74 -5.55 1.00
C THR A 12 -17.41 -6.26 0.75
N ILE A 13 -16.99 -7.09 1.70
CA ILE A 13 -15.76 -7.87 1.60
C ILE A 13 -15.99 -9.11 0.72
N ASP A 14 -15.03 -9.41 -0.16
CA ASP A 14 -15.04 -10.65 -0.94
C ASP A 14 -14.63 -11.86 -0.09
N LYS A 15 -15.62 -12.58 0.42
CA LYS A 15 -15.39 -13.76 1.28
C LYS A 15 -14.76 -14.92 0.54
N GLN A 16 -14.98 -15.04 -0.77
CA GLN A 16 -14.43 -16.15 -1.53
C GLN A 16 -12.92 -15.98 -1.66
N ILE A 17 -12.48 -14.79 -2.09
CA ILE A 17 -11.04 -14.54 -2.23
C ILE A 17 -10.35 -14.52 -0.86
N TYR A 18 -11.01 -14.02 0.20
CA TYR A 18 -10.48 -14.16 1.57
C TYR A 18 -10.21 -15.62 1.95
N ALA A 19 -11.12 -16.54 1.64
CA ALA A 19 -10.93 -17.97 1.90
C ALA A 19 -9.77 -18.56 1.07
N GLU A 20 -9.61 -18.12 -0.19
CA GLU A 20 -8.48 -18.51 -1.04
C GLU A 20 -7.14 -18.04 -0.46
N LEU A 21 -7.07 -16.77 -0.02
CA LEU A 21 -5.88 -16.19 0.62
C LEU A 21 -5.58 -16.89 1.95
N GLU A 22 -6.57 -17.13 2.79
CA GLU A 22 -6.42 -17.86 4.07
C GLU A 22 -5.89 -19.28 3.85
N ALA A 23 -6.36 -19.98 2.81
CA ALA A 23 -5.93 -21.33 2.47
C ALA A 23 -4.42 -21.42 2.16
N THR A 24 -3.79 -20.31 1.76
CA THR A 24 -2.32 -20.25 1.57
C THR A 24 -1.54 -20.35 2.88
N ARG A 25 -2.20 -20.12 4.02
CA ARG A 25 -1.60 -20.03 5.37
C ARG A 25 -0.47 -19.00 5.45
N GLN A 26 -0.55 -17.95 4.65
CA GLN A 26 0.41 -16.83 4.65
C GLN A 26 -0.16 -15.53 5.20
N PHE A 27 -1.45 -15.52 5.52
CA PHE A 27 -2.15 -14.36 6.06
C PHE A 27 -2.63 -14.67 7.47
N GLU A 28 -2.68 -13.63 8.29
CA GLU A 28 -3.22 -13.68 9.65
C GLU A 28 -4.46 -12.80 9.71
N TRP A 29 -5.41 -13.19 10.55
CA TRP A 29 -6.55 -12.35 10.84
C TRP A 29 -6.12 -11.25 11.79
N MET A 30 -6.46 -10.02 11.42
CA MET A 30 -6.34 -8.88 12.30
C MET A 30 -7.50 -8.87 13.28
N ASP A 31 -7.22 -8.53 14.54
CA ASP A 31 -8.29 -8.22 15.48
C ASP A 31 -8.95 -6.88 15.12
N VAL A 32 -10.19 -6.70 15.54
CA VAL A 32 -11.00 -5.52 15.19
C VAL A 32 -10.38 -4.23 15.71
N GLN A 33 -9.71 -4.26 16.86
CA GLN A 33 -9.11 -3.07 17.44
C GLN A 33 -7.94 -2.58 16.60
N THR A 34 -7.07 -3.51 16.18
CA THR A 34 -5.93 -3.20 15.29
C THR A 34 -6.41 -2.69 13.93
N ASP A 35 -7.53 -3.22 13.40
CA ASP A 35 -8.12 -2.76 12.14
C ASP A 35 -8.71 -1.34 12.25
N GLU A 36 -9.41 -1.04 13.35
CA GLU A 36 -9.97 0.29 13.62
C GLU A 36 -8.90 1.35 13.94
N ASP A 37 -7.77 0.94 14.53
CA ASP A 37 -6.64 1.83 14.84
C ASP A 37 -5.74 2.10 13.60
N GLU A 38 -5.92 1.38 12.50
CA GLU A 38 -5.12 1.49 11.27
C GLU A 38 -5.83 2.32 10.19
N HIS A 39 -5.22 3.45 9.81
CA HIS A 39 -5.86 4.42 8.92
C HIS A 39 -5.42 4.31 7.45
N SER A 40 -4.35 3.57 7.13
CA SER A 40 -3.80 3.50 5.77
C SER A 40 -4.75 2.90 4.74
N ILE A 41 -5.67 2.03 5.17
CA ILE A 41 -6.73 1.45 4.33
C ILE A 41 -7.98 2.34 4.40
N GLU A 42 -8.37 2.77 5.60
CA GLU A 42 -9.58 3.57 5.84
C GLU A 42 -9.63 4.81 4.94
N MET A 43 -8.50 5.47 4.72
CA MET A 43 -8.41 6.67 3.88
C MET A 43 -8.76 6.46 2.41
N HIS A 44 -8.68 5.23 1.89
CA HIS A 44 -9.09 4.93 0.52
C HIS A 44 -10.58 4.63 0.39
N LEU A 45 -11.23 4.16 1.45
CA LEU A 45 -12.59 3.61 1.38
C LEU A 45 -13.63 4.64 0.90
N PRO A 46 -13.67 5.90 1.41
CA PRO A 46 -14.60 6.90 0.90
C PRO A 46 -14.36 7.24 -0.58
N TYR A 47 -13.09 7.25 -1.02
CA TYR A 47 -12.73 7.55 -2.40
C TYR A 47 -13.18 6.43 -3.34
N ILE A 48 -12.92 5.18 -2.96
CA ILE A 48 -13.39 3.99 -3.68
C ILE A 48 -14.92 4.00 -3.76
N ALA A 49 -15.60 4.22 -2.62
CA ALA A 49 -17.05 4.30 -2.57
C ALA A 49 -17.59 5.37 -3.52
N LYS A 50 -16.94 6.54 -3.59
CA LYS A 50 -17.37 7.63 -4.46
C LYS A 50 -17.17 7.33 -5.95
N VAL A 51 -16.00 6.82 -6.33
CA VAL A 51 -15.67 6.52 -7.74
C VAL A 51 -16.55 5.39 -8.27
N MET A 52 -16.87 4.40 -7.43
CA MET A 52 -17.64 3.22 -7.81
C MET A 52 -19.15 3.35 -7.52
N GLU A 53 -19.65 4.56 -7.23
CA GLU A 53 -21.03 4.81 -6.78
C GLU A 53 -22.10 4.24 -7.73
N GLU A 54 -21.89 4.35 -9.06
CA GLU A 54 -22.79 3.77 -10.07
C GLU A 54 -22.81 2.23 -10.07
N TYR A 55 -21.75 1.62 -9.55
CA TYR A 55 -21.54 0.17 -9.51
C TYR A 55 -21.67 -0.42 -8.10
N LYS A 56 -22.22 0.31 -7.12
CA LYS A 56 -22.24 -0.06 -5.69
C LYS A 56 -22.69 -1.49 -5.33
N SER A 57 -23.45 -2.16 -6.18
CA SER A 57 -23.92 -3.54 -6.00
C SER A 57 -23.18 -4.58 -6.86
N GLY A 58 -22.18 -4.16 -7.63
CA GLY A 58 -21.46 -4.96 -8.61
C GLY A 58 -19.97 -5.11 -8.34
N PHE A 59 -19.46 -4.65 -7.20
CA PHE A 59 -18.07 -4.86 -6.79
C PHE A 59 -17.97 -5.22 -5.31
N THR A 60 -16.85 -5.86 -4.96
CA THR A 60 -16.41 -6.21 -3.61
C THR A 60 -15.02 -5.62 -3.36
N ILE A 61 -14.60 -5.56 -2.10
CA ILE A 61 -13.26 -5.11 -1.71
C ILE A 61 -12.52 -6.20 -0.95
N ILE A 62 -11.19 -6.13 -1.02
CA ILE A 62 -10.26 -7.04 -0.33
C ILE A 62 -9.17 -6.21 0.33
N PRO A 63 -9.43 -5.69 1.54
CA PRO A 63 -8.42 -5.05 2.37
C PRO A 63 -7.29 -6.02 2.73
N ILE A 64 -6.05 -5.64 2.46
CA ILE A 64 -4.86 -6.39 2.86
C ILE A 64 -3.92 -5.39 3.53
N LEU A 65 -3.73 -5.53 4.85
CA LEU A 65 -2.70 -4.76 5.54
C LEU A 65 -1.34 -5.42 5.30
N VAL A 66 -0.37 -4.61 4.89
CA VAL A 66 0.99 -5.04 4.63
C VAL A 66 1.90 -4.43 5.68
N GLY A 67 2.44 -5.26 6.58
CA GLY A 67 3.46 -4.85 7.54
C GLY A 67 4.86 -4.80 6.92
N SER A 68 5.89 -4.77 7.77
CA SER A 68 7.28 -4.85 7.32
C SER A 68 7.60 -6.24 6.76
N LEU A 69 7.96 -6.30 5.48
CA LEU A 69 8.30 -7.54 4.78
C LEU A 69 9.79 -7.62 4.48
N THR A 70 10.33 -8.84 4.51
CA THR A 70 11.67 -9.11 3.94
C THR A 70 11.55 -9.30 2.42
N PRO A 71 12.63 -9.13 1.63
CA PRO A 71 12.58 -9.35 0.18
C PRO A 71 12.06 -10.74 -0.22
N GLU A 72 12.36 -11.78 0.57
CA GLU A 72 11.84 -13.12 0.34
C GLU A 72 10.32 -13.19 0.52
N LYS A 73 9.80 -12.51 1.55
CA LYS A 73 8.35 -12.39 1.78
C LYS A 73 7.69 -11.55 0.69
N GLU A 74 8.28 -10.45 0.26
CA GLU A 74 7.78 -9.64 -0.86
C GLU A 74 7.64 -10.46 -2.14
N ALA A 75 8.66 -11.25 -2.50
CA ALA A 75 8.62 -12.13 -3.66
C ALA A 75 7.51 -13.19 -3.52
N LYS A 76 7.36 -13.75 -2.31
CA LYS A 76 6.34 -14.75 -2.00
C LYS A 76 4.92 -14.20 -2.10
N TYR A 77 4.63 -13.07 -1.45
CA TYR A 77 3.31 -12.42 -1.53
C TYR A 77 3.04 -11.91 -2.94
N GLY A 78 4.06 -11.40 -3.65
CA GLY A 78 3.95 -11.05 -5.06
C GLY A 78 3.49 -12.24 -5.92
N ALA A 79 4.04 -13.43 -5.69
CA ALA A 79 3.62 -14.65 -6.40
C ALA A 79 2.19 -15.09 -6.04
N ILE A 80 1.78 -14.94 -4.78
CA ILE A 80 0.42 -15.26 -4.31
C ILE A 80 -0.61 -14.30 -4.93
N LEU A 81 -0.29 -13.01 -5.01
CA LEU A 81 -1.20 -11.98 -5.49
C LEU A 81 -1.20 -11.82 -7.02
N ALA A 82 -0.15 -12.29 -7.70
CA ALA A 82 0.01 -12.16 -9.16
C ALA A 82 -1.21 -12.61 -9.99
N PRO A 83 -1.91 -13.72 -9.68
CA PRO A 83 -3.11 -14.11 -10.43
C PRO A 83 -4.22 -13.06 -10.34
N TYR A 84 -4.43 -12.46 -9.15
CA TYR A 84 -5.44 -11.41 -8.96
C TYR A 84 -5.07 -10.12 -9.68
N LEU A 85 -3.78 -9.78 -9.77
CA LEU A 85 -3.28 -8.63 -10.54
C LEU A 85 -3.43 -8.81 -12.05
N ALA A 86 -3.37 -10.06 -12.53
CA ALA A 86 -3.48 -10.38 -13.95
C ALA A 86 -4.94 -10.40 -14.46
N ASP A 87 -5.92 -10.47 -13.56
CA ASP A 87 -7.33 -10.48 -13.90
C ASP A 87 -7.82 -9.04 -14.21
N PRO A 88 -8.29 -8.76 -15.44
CA PRO A 88 -8.77 -7.43 -15.80
C PRO A 88 -10.07 -7.01 -15.09
N GLN A 89 -10.74 -7.92 -14.38
CA GLN A 89 -11.90 -7.59 -13.55
C GLN A 89 -11.50 -7.00 -12.19
N ASN A 90 -10.23 -7.12 -11.80
CA ASN A 90 -9.72 -6.63 -10.53
C ASN A 90 -9.06 -5.26 -10.68
N LEU A 91 -9.25 -4.42 -9.66
CA LEU A 91 -8.51 -3.18 -9.49
C LEU A 91 -7.67 -3.30 -8.22
N VAL A 92 -6.36 -3.08 -8.35
CA VAL A 92 -5.44 -3.09 -7.20
C VAL A 92 -5.07 -1.66 -6.83
N VAL A 93 -5.41 -1.26 -5.62
CA VAL A 93 -5.04 0.02 -5.02
C VAL A 93 -3.89 -0.21 -4.06
N ILE A 94 -2.74 0.40 -4.33
CA ILE A 94 -1.56 0.34 -3.46
C ILE A 94 -1.51 1.65 -2.68
N SER A 95 -1.71 1.57 -1.36
CA SER A 95 -1.58 2.69 -0.44
C SER A 95 -0.11 2.93 -0.12
N SER A 96 0.44 4.10 -0.47
CA SER A 96 1.79 4.50 -0.07
C SER A 96 1.91 6.01 -0.07
N ASP A 97 2.53 6.55 0.97
CA ASP A 97 3.10 7.88 0.96
C ASP A 97 4.56 7.82 0.46
N PHE A 98 5.10 8.98 0.07
CA PHE A 98 6.51 9.13 -0.31
C PHE A 98 7.34 9.66 0.87
N CYS A 99 8.30 10.56 0.63
CA CYS A 99 9.27 10.98 1.62
C CYS A 99 8.67 11.64 2.87
N HIS A 100 8.91 11.02 4.03
CA HIS A 100 8.68 11.59 5.34
C HIS A 100 9.94 12.30 5.86
N TRP A 101 10.10 13.56 5.47
CA TRP A 101 11.30 14.36 5.82
C TRP A 101 11.13 15.12 7.13
N GLY A 102 12.15 15.06 7.98
CA GLY A 102 12.32 15.90 9.17
C GLY A 102 12.84 15.14 10.39
N PRO A 103 13.30 15.85 11.43
CA PRO A 103 13.83 15.22 12.65
C PRO A 103 12.85 14.25 13.32
N ARG A 104 11.53 14.52 13.26
CA ARG A 104 10.50 13.63 13.83
C ARG A 104 10.50 12.23 13.22
N PHE A 105 10.97 12.10 11.98
CA PHE A 105 11.04 10.85 11.23
C PHE A 105 12.45 10.25 11.21
N ARG A 106 13.41 10.89 11.91
CA ARG A 106 14.84 10.55 11.86
C ARG A 106 15.42 10.54 10.44
N TYR A 107 14.80 11.26 9.52
CA TYR A 107 15.22 11.33 8.11
C TYR A 107 15.35 12.78 7.66
N THR A 108 16.57 13.26 7.47
CA THR A 108 16.83 14.63 7.02
C THR A 108 17.80 14.67 5.84
N TRP A 109 17.85 13.59 5.05
CA TRP A 109 18.69 13.54 3.85
C TRP A 109 18.31 14.67 2.88
N ARG A 110 19.31 15.27 2.26
CA ARG A 110 19.13 16.24 1.18
C ARG A 110 20.38 16.26 0.30
N ASP A 111 20.18 16.52 -0.98
CA ASP A 111 21.23 16.84 -1.93
C ASP A 111 21.46 18.37 -1.94
N PRO A 112 22.62 18.87 -1.44
CA PRO A 112 22.90 20.30 -1.40
C PRO A 112 22.95 20.97 -2.79
N SER A 113 23.12 20.19 -3.86
CA SER A 113 23.13 20.72 -5.24
C SER A 113 21.73 21.04 -5.78
N ARG A 114 20.66 20.54 -5.13
CA ARG A 114 19.27 20.69 -5.57
C ARG A 114 18.59 21.96 -5.07
N GLY A 115 19.30 22.83 -4.37
CA GLY A 115 18.75 24.10 -3.85
C GLY A 115 18.02 23.92 -2.51
N HIS A 116 16.74 24.29 -2.47
CA HIS A 116 15.93 24.19 -1.26
C HIS A 116 15.59 22.73 -0.90
N ILE A 117 15.34 22.47 0.39
CA ILE A 117 15.05 21.12 0.91
C ILE A 117 13.91 20.45 0.14
N HIS A 118 12.81 21.16 -0.13
CA HIS A 118 11.66 20.60 -0.85
C HIS A 118 12.01 20.19 -2.29
N GLN A 119 12.99 20.81 -2.94
CA GLN A 119 13.41 20.46 -4.29
C GLN A 119 14.23 19.16 -4.30
N SER A 120 15.02 18.93 -3.25
CA SER A 120 15.70 17.65 -3.04
C SER A 120 14.71 16.52 -2.74
N ILE A 121 13.68 16.80 -1.93
CA ILE A 121 12.61 15.84 -1.62
C ILE A 121 11.83 15.51 -2.89
N GLU A 122 11.35 16.52 -3.62
CA GLU A 122 10.62 16.33 -4.87
C GLU A 122 11.44 15.54 -5.90
N TRP A 123 12.74 15.83 -6.01
CA TRP A 123 13.61 15.08 -6.91
C TRP A 123 13.69 13.60 -6.52
N LEU A 124 13.87 13.31 -5.23
CA LEU A 124 13.95 11.95 -4.70
C LEU A 124 12.64 11.17 -4.94
N ASP A 125 11.50 11.78 -4.62
CA ASP A 125 10.18 11.18 -4.81
C ASP A 125 9.93 10.87 -6.30
N ARG A 126 10.31 11.80 -7.18
CA ARG A 126 10.24 11.58 -8.64
C ARG A 126 11.14 10.44 -9.11
N GLN A 127 12.29 10.18 -8.46
CA GLN A 127 13.10 9.01 -8.81
C GLN A 127 12.36 7.72 -8.47
N VAL A 128 11.77 7.63 -7.27
CA VAL A 128 10.99 6.45 -6.86
C VAL A 128 9.85 6.19 -7.84
N ILE A 129 9.06 7.23 -8.17
CA ILE A 129 7.98 7.14 -9.16
C ILE A 129 8.52 6.60 -10.50
N MET A 130 9.63 7.14 -11.00
CA MET A 130 10.23 6.71 -12.25
C MET A 130 10.59 5.22 -12.24
N TYR A 131 11.26 4.74 -11.18
CA TYR A 131 11.66 3.34 -11.09
C TYR A 131 10.47 2.39 -10.98
N THR A 132 9.42 2.78 -10.25
CA THR A 132 8.18 2.01 -10.15
C THR A 132 7.49 1.90 -11.51
N ILE A 133 7.40 3.00 -12.28
CA ILE A 133 6.81 2.99 -13.63
C ILE A 133 7.63 2.12 -14.59
N LEU A 134 8.95 2.13 -14.47
CA LEU A 134 9.85 1.32 -15.31
C LEU A 134 9.89 -0.17 -14.90
N LEU A 135 9.17 -0.57 -13.84
CA LEU A 135 9.14 -1.94 -13.30
C LEU A 135 10.53 -2.49 -12.93
N ASN A 136 11.50 -1.62 -12.66
CA ASN A 136 12.86 -2.05 -12.35
C ASN A 136 13.09 -2.16 -10.84
N LYS A 137 12.78 -3.34 -10.28
CA LYS A 137 12.96 -3.64 -8.85
C LYS A 137 14.41 -3.55 -8.37
N GLN A 138 15.41 -3.82 -9.21
CA GLN A 138 16.82 -3.81 -8.79
C GLN A 138 17.32 -2.40 -8.48
N ASP A 139 16.75 -1.38 -9.12
CA ASP A 139 17.13 0.02 -8.90
C ASP A 139 16.32 0.71 -7.79
N LEU A 140 15.21 0.09 -7.32
CA LEU A 140 14.38 0.59 -6.22
C LEU A 140 15.03 0.43 -4.83
N VAL A 141 15.99 -0.48 -4.69
CA VAL A 141 16.65 -0.77 -3.40
C VAL A 141 17.46 0.44 -2.90
N TRP A 142 18.03 1.24 -3.81
CA TRP A 142 18.82 2.42 -3.46
C TRP A 142 18.01 3.58 -2.86
N PRO A 143 16.91 4.07 -3.49
CA PRO A 143 16.10 5.12 -2.89
C PRO A 143 15.33 4.66 -1.65
N ILE A 144 14.91 3.39 -1.56
CA ILE A 144 14.20 2.85 -0.37
C ILE A 144 15.17 2.65 0.80
N GLY A 145 16.37 2.10 0.55
CA GLY A 145 17.40 1.91 1.58
C GLY A 145 17.95 3.21 2.17
N ALA A 146 17.88 4.32 1.43
CA ALA A 146 18.17 5.65 1.97
C ALA A 146 17.11 6.11 2.97
N VAL A 147 15.85 5.69 2.83
CA VAL A 147 14.71 6.08 3.69
C VAL A 147 14.52 5.11 4.87
N GLY A 148 14.99 3.85 4.76
CA GLY A 148 14.55 2.75 5.60
C GLY A 148 15.52 2.14 6.64
N SER A 149 16.72 2.68 6.90
CA SER A 149 17.63 2.02 7.88
C SER A 149 17.35 2.34 9.36
N ASP A 150 16.49 3.30 9.70
CA ASP A 150 16.26 3.72 11.12
C ASP A 150 14.79 3.83 11.54
N ALA A 151 13.85 3.28 10.76
CA ALA A 151 12.42 3.22 11.09
C ALA A 151 11.97 1.77 11.39
N ALA A 152 12.70 1.09 12.29
CA ALA A 152 12.19 -0.08 12.98
C ALA A 152 11.70 0.36 14.38
N LEU A 153 10.38 0.58 14.51
CA LEU A 153 9.59 0.38 15.72
C LEU A 153 8.20 -0.07 15.29
#